data_AF-A0ABD3UBY7-F1
#
_entry.id   AF-A0ABD3UBY7-F1
#
_cell.length_a   1.000
_cell.length_b   1.000
_cell.length_c   1.000
_cell.angle_alpha   90.00
_cell.angle_beta   90.00
_cell.angle_gamma   90.00
#
_symmetry.space_group_name_H-M   'P 1'
#
loop_
_entity.id
_entity.type
_entity.pdbx_description
1 polymer ?
#
loop_
_entity_poly.entity_id
_entity_poly.type
_entity_poly.pdbx_seq_one_letter_code
_entity_poly.pdbx_strand_id
1 'polypeptide(L)'
;MSGRVAVVGENEQTTDIPEHHFLNDSWNARSRGLGATEQAPVSSGGEENILCHTNDRYRPEDIFLHEVSHAVHLLGAKFAISGWDSRLQQVYNHAKSSGLWSSTYALTNYIEYFAEGAQSFFSCNDYSHPPNGIHNEINTHDKLRPYDPQLFQLISEVFPCGNTYLKRCESNRDKESKQVLRMNCDHPSGSGTGGNTITTPSSDCADQHQYCSSWSNAGECTKNPGYMHVYCKKSCSVCSSQSCSDQNELCSSWANTGECSKNPGYMLNSCKKSCHVC
;
A
#
# COMPACT_ATOMS: atom_id res chain seq x y z
N MET A 1 -5.66 -14.40 -11.21
CA MET A 1 -4.46 -15.19 -10.89
C MET A 1 -4.45 -15.40 -9.38
N SER A 2 -4.22 -16.61 -8.88
CA SER A 2 -4.23 -16.88 -7.44
C SER A 2 -2.79 -16.89 -6.92
N GLY A 3 -2.42 -15.84 -6.18
CA GLY A 3 -1.14 -15.80 -5.47
C GLY A 3 -1.16 -16.73 -4.25
N ARG A 4 -0.01 -17.30 -3.93
CA ARG A 4 0.20 -18.16 -2.76
C ARG A 4 1.41 -17.69 -1.97
N VAL A 5 1.45 -18.11 -0.72
CA VAL A 5 2.60 -17.92 0.16
C VAL A 5 3.01 -19.29 0.67
N ALA A 6 4.31 -19.56 0.67
CA ALA A 6 4.90 -20.79 1.16
C ALA A 6 5.93 -20.50 2.27
N VAL A 7 6.07 -21.43 3.20
CA VAL A 7 7.15 -21.42 4.19
C VAL A 7 8.13 -22.50 3.80
N VAL A 8 9.41 -22.15 3.71
CA VAL A 8 10.48 -23.13 3.51
C VAL A 8 10.89 -23.61 4.90
N GLY A 9 10.61 -24.87 5.22
CA GLY A 9 10.96 -25.45 6.52
C GLY A 9 12.47 -25.40 6.79
N GLU A 10 12.84 -25.52 8.07
CA GLU A 10 14.27 -25.50 8.48
C GLU A 10 15.10 -26.59 7.78
N ASN A 11 14.50 -27.74 7.48
CA ASN A 11 15.15 -28.87 6.81
C ASN A 11 14.85 -28.97 5.31
N GLU A 12 14.16 -27.97 4.74
CA GLU A 12 13.80 -27.90 3.33
C GLU A 12 14.66 -26.85 2.61
N GLN A 13 14.74 -26.93 1.29
CA GLN A 13 15.46 -26.01 0.43
C GLN A 13 14.48 -25.16 -0.39
N THR A 14 14.94 -24.01 -0.91
CA THR A 14 14.09 -23.13 -1.73
C THR A 14 13.50 -23.84 -2.94
N THR A 15 14.27 -24.70 -3.62
CA THR A 15 13.78 -25.48 -4.77
C THR A 15 12.89 -26.67 -4.40
N ASP A 16 12.70 -26.96 -3.11
CA ASP A 16 11.72 -27.98 -2.66
C ASP A 16 10.29 -27.44 -2.75
N ILE A 17 10.11 -26.11 -2.79
CA ILE A 17 8.83 -25.50 -3.15
C ILE A 17 8.54 -25.82 -4.63
N PRO A 18 7.42 -26.48 -4.96
CA PRO A 18 7.17 -26.97 -6.32
C PRO A 18 7.26 -25.88 -7.39
N GLU A 19 6.79 -24.67 -7.08
CA GLU A 19 6.81 -23.53 -7.99
C GLU A 19 8.20 -22.95 -8.21
N HIS A 20 9.18 -23.29 -7.39
CA HIS A 20 10.57 -22.85 -7.49
C HIS A 20 11.48 -23.95 -8.06
N HIS A 21 10.97 -25.15 -8.31
CA HIS A 21 11.74 -26.31 -8.79
C HIS A 21 12.45 -26.10 -10.14
N PHE A 22 12.04 -25.11 -10.93
CA PHE A 22 12.70 -24.76 -12.19
C PHE A 22 14.05 -24.05 -11.98
N LEU A 23 14.36 -23.61 -10.75
CA LEU A 23 15.63 -23.00 -10.40
C LEU A 23 16.71 -24.07 -10.20
N ASN A 24 17.97 -23.69 -10.42
CA ASN A 24 19.10 -24.59 -10.14
C ASN A 24 19.50 -24.57 -8.66
N ASP A 25 20.21 -25.60 -8.22
CA ASP A 25 20.59 -25.83 -6.81
C ASP A 25 21.38 -24.68 -6.16
N SER A 26 22.05 -23.81 -6.94
CA SER A 26 22.75 -22.66 -6.36
C SER A 26 21.79 -21.69 -5.65
N TRP A 27 20.50 -21.71 -6.02
CA TRP A 27 19.47 -20.92 -5.36
C TRP A 27 19.22 -21.35 -3.91
N ASN A 28 19.45 -22.63 -3.57
CA ASN A 28 19.27 -23.14 -2.21
C ASN A 28 20.28 -22.56 -1.22
N ALA A 29 21.48 -22.22 -1.69
CA ALA A 29 22.45 -21.47 -0.90
C ALA A 29 22.19 -19.95 -0.98
N ARG A 30 21.73 -19.47 -2.14
CA ARG A 30 21.59 -18.05 -2.42
C ARG A 30 20.45 -17.40 -1.66
N SER A 31 19.26 -18.03 -1.60
CA SER A 31 18.08 -17.42 -0.99
C SER A 31 17.40 -18.34 0.02
N ARG A 32 16.73 -17.74 1.00
CA ARG A 32 15.72 -18.40 1.84
C ARG A 32 14.34 -17.75 1.69
N GLY A 33 14.21 -16.79 0.79
CA GLY A 33 12.94 -16.19 0.39
C GLY A 33 12.95 -15.84 -1.09
N LEU A 34 11.80 -15.94 -1.74
CA LEU A 34 11.65 -15.54 -3.14
C LEU A 34 10.29 -14.89 -3.33
N GLY A 35 10.29 -13.73 -4.00
CA GLY A 35 9.08 -13.04 -4.39
C GLY A 35 8.32 -13.79 -5.46
N ALA A 36 6.99 -13.75 -5.37
CA ALA A 36 6.15 -14.27 -6.43
C ALA A 36 6.33 -13.47 -7.72
N THR A 37 6.22 -14.18 -8.84
CA THR A 37 6.12 -13.60 -10.19
C THR A 37 4.85 -14.10 -10.87
N GLU A 38 4.49 -13.51 -12.02
CA GLU A 38 3.32 -14.00 -12.78
C GLU A 38 3.51 -15.46 -13.25
N GLN A 39 4.75 -15.88 -13.50
CA GLN A 39 5.07 -17.25 -13.94
C GLN A 39 5.20 -18.22 -12.76
N ALA A 40 5.68 -17.75 -11.61
CA ALA A 40 5.78 -18.51 -10.37
C ALA A 40 5.04 -17.76 -9.25
N PRO A 41 3.70 -17.91 -9.15
CA PRO A 41 2.84 -17.08 -8.29
C PRO A 41 2.87 -17.52 -6.82
N VAL A 42 4.06 -17.78 -6.29
CA VAL A 42 4.32 -18.15 -4.88
C VAL A 42 5.44 -17.28 -4.35
N SER A 43 5.14 -16.51 -3.29
CA SER A 43 6.18 -15.93 -2.45
C SER A 43 6.58 -16.94 -1.39
N SER A 44 7.87 -17.09 -1.11
CA SER A 44 8.36 -17.96 -0.03
C SER A 44 9.23 -17.22 0.96
N GLY A 45 9.32 -17.75 2.18
CA GLY A 45 10.26 -17.31 3.21
C GLY A 45 10.62 -18.45 4.14
N GLY A 46 11.85 -18.41 4.65
CA GLY A 46 12.38 -19.40 5.57
C GLY A 46 11.65 -19.35 6.91
N GLU A 47 11.34 -20.52 7.45
CA GLU A 47 10.80 -20.70 8.79
C GLU A 47 11.62 -19.95 9.84
N GLU A 48 12.96 -19.99 9.72
CA GLU A 48 13.88 -19.32 10.64
C GLU A 48 13.68 -17.80 10.67
N ASN A 49 13.29 -17.19 9.55
CA ASN A 49 13.00 -15.76 9.51
C ASN A 49 11.65 -15.45 10.17
N ILE A 50 10.61 -16.18 9.79
CA ILE A 50 9.24 -15.96 10.29
C ILE A 50 9.19 -16.16 11.81
N LEU A 51 9.90 -17.16 12.33
CA LEU A 51 9.92 -17.49 13.76
C LEU A 51 11.06 -16.80 14.54
N CYS A 52 11.88 -15.97 13.88
CA CYS A 52 13.05 -15.32 14.46
C CYS A 52 14.03 -16.29 15.17
N HIS A 53 14.37 -17.39 14.51
CA HIS A 53 15.39 -18.29 15.01
C HIS A 53 16.78 -17.62 15.01
N THR A 54 17.71 -18.13 15.81
CA THR A 54 19.05 -17.56 15.95
C THR A 54 19.95 -17.83 14.75
N ASN A 55 19.62 -18.83 13.92
CA ASN A 55 20.30 -19.17 12.67
C ASN A 55 19.78 -18.38 11.45
N ASP A 56 18.79 -17.50 11.62
CA ASP A 56 18.32 -16.62 10.55
C ASP A 56 19.44 -15.67 10.10
N ARG A 57 19.84 -15.76 8.83
CA ARG A 57 20.84 -14.85 8.26
C ARG A 57 20.28 -13.45 7.96
N TYR A 58 18.96 -13.30 7.95
CA TYR A 58 18.23 -12.04 7.77
C TYR A 58 17.62 -11.55 9.10
N ARG A 59 18.16 -12.00 10.25
CA ARG A 59 17.58 -11.76 11.59
C ARG A 59 17.18 -10.30 11.91
N PRO A 60 17.88 -9.27 11.43
CA PRO A 60 17.48 -7.89 11.68
C PRO A 60 16.20 -7.43 10.93
N GLU A 61 15.83 -8.07 9.83
CA GLU A 61 14.74 -7.64 8.94
C GLU A 61 13.68 -8.73 8.67
N ASP A 62 12.48 -8.32 8.30
CA ASP A 62 11.45 -9.26 7.82
C ASP A 62 11.56 -9.43 6.30
N ILE A 63 12.37 -10.38 5.85
CA ILE A 63 12.51 -10.70 4.41
C ILE A 63 11.23 -11.35 3.89
N PHE A 64 10.49 -12.09 4.72
CA PHE A 64 9.24 -12.69 4.25
C PHE A 64 8.20 -11.65 3.85
N LEU A 65 8.09 -10.56 4.61
CA LEU A 65 7.29 -9.40 4.24
C LEU A 65 7.75 -8.77 2.90
N HIS A 66 9.06 -8.68 2.66
CA HIS A 66 9.61 -8.25 1.37
C HIS A 66 9.08 -9.11 0.24
N GLU A 67 9.24 -10.44 0.37
CA GLU A 67 8.85 -11.38 -0.67
C GLU A 67 7.34 -11.39 -0.92
N VAL A 68 6.54 -11.29 0.14
CA VAL A 68 5.07 -11.16 0.02
C VAL A 68 4.69 -9.83 -0.64
N SER A 69 5.45 -8.76 -0.43
CA SER A 69 5.21 -7.46 -1.07
C SER A 69 5.35 -7.56 -2.60
N HIS A 70 6.26 -8.40 -3.12
CA HIS A 70 6.31 -8.71 -4.54
C HIS A 70 5.02 -9.36 -5.06
N ALA A 71 4.43 -10.31 -4.31
CA ALA A 71 3.15 -10.91 -4.70
C ALA A 71 2.03 -9.87 -4.72
N VAL A 72 1.96 -9.03 -3.68
CA VAL A 72 0.93 -7.97 -3.60
C VAL A 72 1.07 -7.00 -4.76
N HIS A 73 2.29 -6.63 -5.17
CA HIS A 73 2.53 -5.83 -6.35
C HIS A 73 2.15 -6.57 -7.64
N LEU A 74 2.90 -7.62 -7.97
CA LEU A 74 2.91 -8.24 -9.30
C LEU A 74 1.67 -9.06 -9.60
N LEU A 75 1.00 -9.61 -8.58
CA LEU A 75 -0.20 -10.43 -8.74
C LEU A 75 -1.48 -9.71 -8.34
N GLY A 76 -1.38 -8.63 -7.54
CA GLY A 76 -2.50 -7.86 -7.02
C GLY A 76 -2.60 -6.48 -7.65
N ALA A 77 -1.83 -5.52 -7.12
CA ALA A 77 -1.90 -4.10 -7.45
C ALA A 77 -1.78 -3.82 -8.95
N LYS A 78 -0.89 -4.53 -9.65
CA LYS A 78 -0.72 -4.44 -11.11
C LYS A 78 -2.02 -4.63 -11.90
N PHE A 79 -2.89 -5.52 -11.43
CA PHE A 79 -4.16 -5.84 -12.10
C PHE A 79 -5.36 -5.13 -11.48
N ALA A 80 -5.30 -4.81 -10.19
CA ALA A 80 -6.41 -4.23 -9.45
C ALA A 80 -6.43 -2.69 -9.48
N ILE A 81 -5.27 -2.04 -9.63
CA ILE A 81 -5.13 -0.58 -9.57
C ILE A 81 -4.74 -0.05 -10.95
N SER A 82 -5.61 0.79 -11.52
CA SER A 82 -5.38 1.36 -12.86
C SER A 82 -4.09 2.16 -12.93
N GLY A 83 -3.25 1.87 -13.93
CA GLY A 83 -2.00 2.56 -14.19
C GLY A 83 -0.89 2.33 -13.15
N TRP A 84 -1.03 1.31 -12.28
CA TRP A 84 -0.12 1.05 -11.16
C TRP A 84 1.36 1.03 -11.55
N ASP A 85 1.76 0.15 -12.48
CA ASP A 85 3.18 0.00 -12.85
C ASP A 85 3.76 1.28 -13.44
N SER A 86 3.00 1.99 -14.28
CA SER A 86 3.44 3.26 -14.86
C SER A 86 3.68 4.32 -13.79
N ARG A 87 2.80 4.40 -12.76
CA ARG A 87 2.94 5.33 -11.65
C ARG A 87 4.12 4.95 -10.75
N LEU A 88 4.27 3.68 -10.40
CA LEU A 88 5.38 3.18 -9.59
C LEU A 88 6.73 3.42 -10.28
N GLN A 89 6.81 3.17 -11.59
CA GLN A 89 8.03 3.42 -12.36
C GLN A 89 8.37 4.91 -12.46
N GLN A 90 7.38 5.80 -12.57
CA GLN A 90 7.60 7.25 -12.51
C GLN A 90 8.16 7.69 -11.16
N VAL A 91 7.58 7.20 -10.05
CA VAL A 91 8.04 7.52 -8.69
C VAL A 91 9.45 6.97 -8.44
N TYR A 92 9.73 5.74 -8.86
CA TYR A 92 11.08 5.15 -8.82
C TYR A 92 12.11 6.00 -9.57
N ASN A 93 11.80 6.41 -10.80
CA ASN A 93 12.70 7.24 -11.61
C ASN A 93 12.94 8.60 -10.95
N HIS A 94 11.90 9.20 -10.37
CA HIS A 94 12.04 10.43 -9.60
C HIS A 94 12.97 10.24 -8.39
N ALA A 95 12.73 9.23 -7.56
CA ALA A 95 13.54 8.93 -6.39
C ALA A 95 15.03 8.74 -6.76
N LYS A 96 15.30 7.96 -7.81
CA LYS A 96 16.64 7.78 -8.36
C LYS A 96 17.29 9.09 -8.81
N SER A 97 16.55 9.95 -9.52
CA SER A 97 17.06 11.23 -10.00
C SER A 97 17.28 12.27 -8.89
N SER A 98 16.51 12.16 -7.81
CA SER A 98 16.60 13.02 -6.62
C SER A 98 17.63 12.54 -5.60
N GLY A 99 18.34 11.44 -5.88
CA GLY A 99 19.35 10.86 -4.99
C GLY A 99 18.80 10.11 -3.78
N LEU A 100 17.48 9.87 -3.74
CA LEU A 100 16.87 9.03 -2.72
C LEU A 100 17.32 7.57 -2.93
N TRP A 101 17.43 6.82 -1.83
CA TRP A 101 17.82 5.41 -1.81
C TRP A 101 19.21 5.14 -2.42
N SER A 102 20.06 6.16 -2.50
CA SER A 102 21.42 5.99 -3.02
C SER A 102 22.17 4.92 -2.22
N SER A 103 22.83 4.00 -2.93
CA SER A 103 23.61 2.90 -2.36
C SER A 103 22.78 1.93 -1.49
N THR A 104 21.53 1.68 -1.87
CA THR A 104 20.68 0.64 -1.26
C THR A 104 20.14 -0.34 -2.31
N TYR A 105 19.63 -1.48 -1.83
CA TYR A 105 19.01 -2.50 -2.68
C TYR A 105 17.73 -2.02 -3.34
N ALA A 106 17.01 -1.08 -2.71
CA ALA A 106 15.80 -0.46 -3.25
C ALA A 106 16.00 0.18 -4.64
N LEU A 107 17.23 0.60 -5.01
CA LEU A 107 17.50 1.16 -6.34
C LEU A 107 17.84 0.14 -7.43
N THR A 108 17.83 -1.16 -7.12
CA THR A 108 18.08 -2.22 -8.10
C THR A 108 17.10 -2.16 -9.27
N ASN A 109 15.80 -2.04 -8.98
CA ASN A 109 14.73 -1.79 -9.95
C ASN A 109 13.45 -1.32 -9.22
N TYR A 110 12.41 -0.96 -9.97
CA TYR A 110 11.16 -0.43 -9.40
C TYR A 110 10.32 -1.47 -8.62
N ILE A 111 10.57 -2.77 -8.79
CA ILE A 111 9.93 -3.86 -8.06
C ILE A 111 10.57 -4.00 -6.66
N GLU A 112 11.91 -3.99 -6.58
CA GLU A 112 12.65 -3.97 -5.30
C GLU A 112 12.37 -2.70 -4.52
N TYR A 113 12.29 -1.57 -5.22
CA TYR A 113 11.92 -0.29 -4.64
C TYR A 113 10.59 -0.32 -3.89
N PHE A 114 9.58 -1.00 -4.45
CA PHE A 114 8.30 -1.20 -3.77
C PHE A 114 8.42 -2.11 -2.56
N ALA A 115 9.13 -3.24 -2.68
CA ALA A 115 9.26 -4.22 -1.60
C ALA A 115 10.06 -3.69 -0.40
N GLU A 116 11.21 -3.05 -0.65
CA GLU A 116 12.02 -2.36 0.37
C GLU A 116 11.25 -1.23 1.04
N GLY A 117 10.53 -0.44 0.23
CA GLY A 117 9.64 0.60 0.72
C GLY A 117 8.55 0.04 1.62
N ALA A 118 7.95 -1.09 1.25
CA ALA A 118 6.92 -1.76 2.04
C ALA A 118 7.48 -2.28 3.37
N GLN A 119 8.68 -2.87 3.39
CA GLN A 119 9.34 -3.23 4.65
C GLN A 119 9.55 -2.00 5.55
N SER A 120 9.99 -0.87 4.99
CA SER A 120 10.13 0.37 5.76
C SER A 120 8.78 0.94 6.20
N PHE A 121 7.74 0.86 5.37
CA PHE A 121 6.36 1.26 5.72
C PHE A 121 5.82 0.48 6.91
N PHE A 122 6.14 -0.80 7.05
CA PHE A 122 5.77 -1.62 8.21
C PHE A 122 6.84 -1.62 9.32
N SER A 123 7.89 -0.79 9.19
CA SER A 123 9.00 -0.69 10.14
C SER A 123 9.75 -2.00 10.41
N CYS A 124 9.85 -2.84 9.39
CA CYS A 124 10.48 -4.16 9.45
C CYS A 124 11.77 -4.27 8.63
N ASN A 125 12.20 -3.18 7.98
CA ASN A 125 13.49 -3.12 7.29
C ASN A 125 14.65 -3.02 8.31
N ASP A 126 15.86 -3.45 7.91
CA ASP A 126 17.06 -3.28 8.73
C ASP A 126 17.57 -1.83 8.65
N TYR A 127 18.26 -1.40 9.70
CA TYR A 127 18.87 -0.09 9.78
C TYR A 127 20.35 -0.17 9.41
N SER A 128 20.81 0.74 8.55
CA SER A 128 22.23 0.96 8.35
C SER A 128 22.55 2.45 8.22
N HIS A 129 23.61 2.91 8.87
CA HIS A 129 24.16 4.23 8.64
C HIS A 129 25.68 4.19 8.81
N PRO A 130 26.47 4.50 7.75
CA PRO A 130 26.04 4.88 6.40
C PRO A 130 25.34 3.74 5.63
N PRO A 131 24.73 4.00 4.46
CA PRO A 131 24.19 2.94 3.61
C PRO A 131 25.22 1.85 3.29
N ASN A 132 24.81 0.58 3.35
CA ASN A 132 25.73 -0.56 3.23
C ASN A 132 25.64 -1.31 1.88
N GLY A 133 25.00 -0.70 0.88
CA GLY A 133 24.69 -1.34 -0.40
C GLY A 133 23.35 -2.08 -0.42
N ILE A 134 22.75 -2.31 0.76
CA ILE A 134 21.46 -2.99 0.91
C ILE A 134 20.45 -2.07 1.61
N HIS A 135 20.79 -1.62 2.82
CA HIS A 135 19.93 -0.79 3.67
C HIS A 135 20.52 0.60 3.90
N ASN A 136 19.70 1.51 4.41
CA ASN A 136 20.08 2.84 4.90
C ASN A 136 19.31 3.16 6.20
N GLU A 137 19.32 4.43 6.61
CA GLU A 137 18.63 4.86 7.83
C GLU A 137 17.10 4.85 7.73
N ILE A 138 16.50 4.73 6.53
CA ILE A 138 15.07 4.87 6.24
C ILE A 138 14.35 3.53 6.43
N ASN A 139 14.45 2.98 7.64
CA ASN A 139 14.00 1.63 7.96
C ASN A 139 12.64 1.56 8.67
N THR A 140 12.01 2.72 8.93
CA THR A 140 10.74 2.81 9.66
C THR A 140 9.70 3.67 8.95
N HIS A 141 8.44 3.45 9.32
CA HIS A 141 7.28 4.13 8.77
C HIS A 141 7.41 5.65 8.87
N ASP A 142 7.83 6.14 10.04
CA ASP A 142 7.98 7.57 10.32
C ASP A 142 9.17 8.21 9.59
N LYS A 143 10.19 7.44 9.23
CA LYS A 143 11.32 7.92 8.43
C LYS A 143 10.99 7.91 6.94
N LEU A 144 10.30 6.88 6.47
CA LEU A 144 9.89 6.75 5.06
C LEU A 144 8.99 7.90 4.64
N ARG A 145 7.97 8.21 5.45
CA ARG A 145 6.94 9.21 5.14
C ARG A 145 7.50 10.58 4.69
N PRO A 146 8.40 11.24 5.44
CA PRO A 146 8.99 12.51 5.01
C PRO A 146 10.13 12.33 3.99
N TYR A 147 10.79 11.18 3.94
CA TYR A 147 11.93 10.93 3.06
C TYR A 147 11.51 10.70 1.60
N ASP A 148 10.55 9.81 1.39
CA ASP A 148 10.01 9.46 0.08
C ASP A 148 8.47 9.44 0.12
N PRO A 149 7.85 10.64 0.18
CA PRO A 149 6.40 10.75 0.33
C PRO A 149 5.63 10.17 -0.86
N GLN A 150 6.23 10.13 -2.05
CA GLN A 150 5.59 9.57 -3.25
C GLN A 150 5.50 8.04 -3.16
N LEU A 151 6.58 7.36 -2.74
CA LEU A 151 6.56 5.93 -2.49
C LEU A 151 5.62 5.57 -1.35
N PHE A 152 5.70 6.32 -0.24
CA PHE A 152 4.82 6.13 0.91
C PHE A 152 3.35 6.19 0.51
N GLN A 153 2.98 7.12 -0.38
CA GLN A 153 1.62 7.24 -0.89
C GLN A 153 1.19 6.03 -1.74
N LEU A 154 2.04 5.56 -2.66
CA LEU A 154 1.73 4.37 -3.45
C LEU A 154 1.51 3.15 -2.55
N ILE A 155 2.39 2.92 -1.58
CA ILE A 155 2.26 1.81 -0.62
C ILE A 155 0.95 1.95 0.18
N SER A 156 0.56 3.17 0.55
CA SER A 156 -0.70 3.44 1.25
C SER A 156 -1.94 3.12 0.41
N GLU A 157 -1.88 3.18 -0.93
CA GLU A 157 -3.01 2.76 -1.78
C GLU A 157 -3.22 1.24 -1.75
N VAL A 158 -2.15 0.48 -1.53
CA VAL A 158 -2.17 -0.98 -1.39
C VAL A 158 -2.53 -1.41 0.03
N PHE A 159 -2.03 -0.68 1.02
CA PHE A 159 -2.26 -0.92 2.45
C PHE A 159 -2.99 0.27 3.12
N PRO A 160 -4.24 0.57 2.71
CA PRO A 160 -4.96 1.80 3.10
C PRO A 160 -5.24 1.90 4.60
N CYS A 161 -5.24 0.77 5.30
CA CYS A 161 -5.50 0.73 6.72
C CYS A 161 -4.28 1.16 7.55
N GLY A 162 -3.10 1.34 6.93
CA GLY A 162 -1.89 1.80 7.62
C GLY A 162 -1.60 1.02 8.91
N ASN A 163 -1.82 -0.30 8.88
CA ASN A 163 -1.61 -1.14 10.05
C ASN A 163 -0.15 -1.06 10.48
N THR A 164 0.08 -1.03 11.79
CA THR A 164 1.39 -1.33 12.34
C THR A 164 1.53 -2.83 12.52
N TYR A 165 2.74 -3.32 12.31
CA TYR A 165 3.05 -4.74 12.40
C TYR A 165 4.06 -4.97 13.51
N LEU A 166 3.86 -6.02 14.30
CA LEU A 166 4.77 -6.47 15.33
C LEU A 166 5.96 -7.16 14.66
N LYS A 167 7.12 -6.51 14.72
CA LYS A 167 8.35 -7.07 14.16
C LYS A 167 8.63 -8.43 14.82
N ARG A 168 8.79 -9.47 14.00
CA ARG A 168 8.90 -10.89 14.41
C ARG A 168 9.83 -11.15 15.60
N CYS A 169 11.02 -10.55 15.61
CA CYS A 169 12.02 -10.73 16.67
C CYS A 169 11.73 -9.97 17.96
N GLU A 170 10.74 -9.08 17.94
CA GLU A 170 10.23 -8.35 19.09
C GLU A 170 8.91 -8.96 19.59
N SER A 171 8.41 -9.97 18.87
CA SER A 171 7.13 -10.62 19.11
C SER A 171 7.16 -11.57 20.30
N ASN A 172 6.01 -11.74 20.92
CA ASN A 172 5.69 -12.85 21.80
C ASN A 172 4.16 -13.07 21.79
N ARG A 173 3.69 -14.19 22.32
CA ARG A 173 2.26 -14.54 22.34
C ARG A 173 1.36 -13.45 22.95
N ASP A 174 1.84 -12.77 23.99
CA ASP A 174 1.08 -11.70 24.64
C ASP A 174 0.95 -10.45 23.76
N LYS A 175 1.99 -10.11 23.00
CA LYS A 175 1.96 -8.99 22.05
C LYS A 175 1.13 -9.34 20.81
N GLU A 176 1.30 -10.55 20.28
CA GLU A 176 0.53 -11.06 19.12
C GLU A 176 -0.97 -11.04 19.40
N SER A 177 -1.39 -11.58 20.54
CA SER A 177 -2.81 -11.63 20.93
C SER A 177 -3.46 -10.26 21.16
N LYS A 178 -2.64 -9.21 21.36
CA LYS A 178 -3.09 -7.83 21.52
C LYS A 178 -2.98 -7.02 20.23
N GLN A 179 -2.35 -7.55 19.18
CA GLN A 179 -2.21 -6.84 17.92
C GLN A 179 -3.58 -6.74 17.24
N VAL A 180 -4.01 -5.51 16.94
CA VAL A 180 -5.24 -5.25 16.21
C VAL A 180 -4.87 -4.83 14.80
N LEU A 181 -5.19 -5.69 13.83
CA LEU A 181 -5.07 -5.38 12.41
C LEU A 181 -6.43 -4.95 11.89
N ARG A 182 -6.47 -3.80 11.20
CA ARG A 182 -7.64 -3.32 10.47
C ARG A 182 -7.64 -3.94 9.08
N MET A 183 -8.71 -4.66 8.75
CA MET A 183 -8.90 -5.24 7.42
C MET A 183 -9.92 -4.46 6.57
N ASN A 184 -10.74 -3.64 7.22
CA ASN A 184 -11.55 -2.59 6.59
C ASN A 184 -11.16 -1.25 7.25
N CYS A 185 -10.81 -0.27 6.43
CA CYS A 185 -10.23 0.99 6.91
C CYS A 185 -11.31 2.01 7.29
N ASP A 186 -12.56 1.76 6.90
CA ASP A 186 -13.72 2.59 7.20
C ASP A 186 -14.34 2.26 8.57
N HIS A 187 -13.91 1.17 9.21
CA HIS A 187 -14.39 0.75 10.53
C HIS A 187 -13.25 0.41 11.51
N PRO A 188 -13.31 0.88 12.77
CA PRO A 188 -12.25 0.65 13.76
C PRO A 188 -12.19 -0.80 14.28
N SER A 189 -13.26 -1.59 14.11
CA SER A 189 -13.30 -3.02 14.43
C SER A 189 -12.88 -3.81 13.19
N GLY A 190 -11.66 -4.34 13.17
CA GLY A 190 -11.00 -5.03 12.05
C GLY A 190 -11.65 -6.33 11.55
N SER A 191 -12.95 -6.33 11.26
CA SER A 191 -13.65 -7.39 10.56
C SER A 191 -13.90 -6.94 9.13
N GLY A 192 -13.02 -7.34 8.21
CA GLY A 192 -13.19 -7.09 6.79
C GLY A 192 -12.51 -8.19 5.99
N THR A 193 -13.29 -9.09 5.39
CA THR A 193 -12.81 -9.93 4.30
C THR A 193 -12.78 -9.05 3.06
N GLY A 194 -11.58 -8.71 2.56
CA GLY A 194 -11.41 -7.96 1.33
C GLY A 194 -12.28 -8.54 0.20
N GLY A 195 -13.20 -7.73 -0.31
CA GLY A 195 -14.18 -8.19 -1.29
C GLY A 195 -15.34 -7.22 -1.49
N ASN A 196 -15.10 -6.23 -2.35
CA ASN A 196 -16.07 -5.59 -3.25
C ASN A 196 -17.42 -5.13 -2.64
N THR A 197 -17.46 -3.87 -2.18
CA THR A 197 -18.63 -3.02 -2.41
C THR A 197 -18.14 -1.73 -3.06
N ILE A 198 -18.46 -1.60 -4.36
CA ILE A 198 -18.57 -0.30 -5.02
C ILE A 198 -19.68 0.45 -4.27
N THR A 199 -19.31 1.20 -3.23
CA THR A 199 -20.13 2.30 -2.75
C THR A 199 -19.66 3.55 -3.46
N THR A 200 -20.46 3.92 -4.44
CA THR A 200 -20.71 5.25 -5.00
C THR A 200 -20.10 6.39 -4.16
N PRO A 201 -19.41 7.37 -4.77
CA PRO A 201 -18.62 8.36 -4.06
C PRO A 201 -19.51 9.23 -3.16
N SER A 202 -19.41 9.04 -1.86
CA SER A 202 -19.95 9.96 -0.87
C SER A 202 -19.20 11.29 -0.97
N SER A 203 -20.01 12.34 -1.08
CA SER A 203 -19.70 13.75 -1.26
C SER A 203 -19.14 14.43 -0.01
N ASP A 204 -18.39 13.76 0.85
CA ASP A 204 -17.88 14.43 2.04
C ASP A 204 -16.54 15.11 1.76
N CYS A 205 -16.60 16.43 1.63
CA CYS A 205 -15.48 17.31 1.91
C CYS A 205 -15.08 17.13 3.38
N ALA A 206 -14.27 16.13 3.65
CA ALA A 206 -13.71 15.85 4.95
C ALA A 206 -12.19 15.63 4.82
N ASP A 207 -11.50 15.96 5.89
CA ASP A 207 -10.15 15.49 6.09
C ASP A 207 -10.21 14.04 6.51
N GLN A 208 -9.45 13.19 5.82
CA GLN A 208 -9.34 11.75 6.06
C GLN A 208 -8.19 11.43 7.02
N HIS A 209 -7.50 12.45 7.56
CA HIS A 209 -6.41 12.28 8.51
C HIS A 209 -6.48 13.29 9.67
N GLN A 210 -6.24 12.82 10.89
CA GLN A 210 -6.29 13.64 12.12
C GLN A 210 -5.30 14.82 12.13
N TYR A 211 -4.22 14.74 11.36
CA TYR A 211 -3.17 15.76 11.29
C TYR A 211 -3.30 16.72 10.09
N CYS A 212 -4.37 16.62 9.29
CA CYS A 212 -4.56 17.49 8.13
C CYS A 212 -4.47 18.98 8.46
N SER A 213 -4.99 19.40 9.62
CA SER A 213 -4.88 20.79 10.10
C SER A 213 -3.42 21.19 10.35
N SER A 214 -2.66 20.37 11.08
CA SER A 214 -1.25 20.61 11.36
C SER A 214 -0.39 20.65 10.09
N TRP A 215 -0.67 19.77 9.13
CA TRP A 215 0.03 19.71 7.85
C TRP A 215 -0.30 20.89 6.94
N SER A 216 -1.58 21.30 6.89
CA SER A 216 -1.97 22.52 6.19
C SER A 216 -1.24 23.74 6.76
N ASN A 217 -1.18 23.88 8.10
CA ASN A 217 -0.43 24.94 8.77
C ASN A 217 1.08 24.89 8.49
N ALA A 218 1.64 23.71 8.22
CA ALA A 218 3.05 23.52 7.83
C ALA A 218 3.32 23.79 6.34
N GLY A 219 2.29 24.15 5.57
CA GLY A 219 2.36 24.46 4.14
C GLY A 219 2.33 23.24 3.23
N GLU A 220 1.91 22.07 3.73
CA GLU A 220 1.89 20.82 2.95
C GLU A 220 0.92 20.88 1.77
N CYS A 221 -0.13 21.70 1.82
CA CYS A 221 -1.04 21.87 0.67
C CYS A 221 -0.31 22.35 -0.59
N THR A 222 0.80 23.08 -0.44
CA THR A 222 1.62 23.57 -1.56
C THR A 222 2.82 22.67 -1.83
N LYS A 223 3.43 22.10 -0.78
CA LYS A 223 4.60 21.21 -0.90
C LYS A 223 4.24 19.82 -1.39
N ASN A 224 3.06 19.33 -1.01
CA ASN A 224 2.53 18.01 -1.33
C ASN A 224 1.05 18.07 -1.75
N PRO A 225 0.72 18.80 -2.83
CA PRO A 225 -0.67 19.01 -3.25
C PRO A 225 -1.37 17.70 -3.63
N GLY A 226 -0.65 16.70 -4.13
CA GLY A 226 -1.23 15.40 -4.51
C GLY A 226 -1.83 14.64 -3.33
N TYR A 227 -1.10 14.54 -2.22
CA TYR A 227 -1.61 13.91 -1.01
C TYR A 227 -2.66 14.80 -0.33
N MET A 228 -2.32 16.07 -0.16
CA MET A 228 -3.09 16.98 0.64
C MET A 228 -4.45 17.32 0.01
N HIS A 229 -4.55 17.38 -1.31
CA HIS A 229 -5.84 17.63 -1.98
C HIS A 229 -6.74 16.40 -2.07
N VAL A 230 -6.21 15.20 -1.80
CA VAL A 230 -7.00 13.95 -1.80
C VAL A 230 -7.45 13.61 -0.38
N TYR A 231 -6.55 13.67 0.59
CA TYR A 231 -6.78 13.22 1.96
C TYR A 231 -7.03 14.36 2.95
N CYS A 232 -6.62 15.59 2.63
CA CYS A 232 -6.77 16.76 3.49
C CYS A 232 -7.56 17.87 2.80
N LYS A 233 -8.61 17.47 2.08
CA LYS A 233 -9.43 18.31 1.20
C LYS A 233 -9.94 19.57 1.91
N LYS A 234 -10.40 19.40 3.14
CA LYS A 234 -10.96 20.48 3.96
C LYS A 234 -9.85 21.38 4.48
N SER A 235 -8.78 20.80 5.03
CA SER A 235 -7.64 21.55 5.55
C SER A 235 -6.88 22.33 4.47
N CYS A 236 -6.90 21.88 3.21
CA CYS A 236 -6.29 22.59 2.09
C CYS A 236 -7.24 23.49 1.31
N SER A 237 -8.47 23.66 1.79
CA SER A 237 -9.47 24.52 1.15
C SER A 237 -9.73 24.17 -0.32
N VAL A 238 -9.45 22.92 -0.73
CA VAL A 238 -9.74 22.44 -2.10
C VAL A 238 -11.16 21.91 -2.23
N CYS A 239 -11.92 21.96 -1.14
CA CYS A 239 -13.36 21.79 -1.16
C CYS A 239 -14.04 23.01 -1.78
N SER A 240 -14.01 23.13 -3.09
CA SER A 240 -14.87 24.05 -3.83
C SER A 240 -15.10 23.57 -5.25
N SER A 241 -16.34 23.13 -5.46
CA SER A 241 -17.04 22.84 -6.72
C SER A 241 -16.60 21.61 -7.53
N GLN A 242 -17.17 20.46 -7.20
CA GLN A 242 -17.92 19.80 -8.26
C GLN A 242 -19.06 20.75 -8.61
N SER A 243 -19.16 21.17 -9.87
CA SER A 243 -20.27 22.00 -10.33
C SER A 243 -21.58 21.34 -9.91
N CYS A 244 -22.30 21.92 -8.95
CA CYS A 244 -23.65 21.52 -8.60
C CYS A 244 -24.56 22.02 -9.73
N SER A 245 -24.56 21.27 -10.81
CA SER A 245 -25.28 21.57 -12.04
C SER A 245 -25.95 20.30 -12.52
N ASP A 246 -27.16 20.46 -13.05
CA ASP A 246 -27.78 19.40 -13.81
C ASP A 246 -27.03 19.25 -15.14
N GLN A 247 -26.80 18.00 -15.53
CA GLN A 247 -26.14 17.62 -16.78
C GLN A 247 -27.14 17.44 -17.93
N ASN A 248 -28.44 17.61 -17.65
CA ASN A 248 -29.52 17.52 -18.62
C ASN A 248 -30.55 18.62 -18.38
N GLU A 249 -30.99 19.28 -19.45
CA GLU A 249 -31.99 20.35 -19.42
C GLU A 249 -33.36 19.86 -18.88
N LEU A 250 -33.65 18.56 -19.00
CA LEU A 250 -34.89 17.94 -18.53
C LEU A 250 -34.87 17.54 -17.05
N CYS A 251 -33.74 17.69 -16.35
CA CYS A 251 -33.59 17.29 -14.96
C CYS A 251 -34.66 17.88 -14.03
N SER A 252 -35.03 19.15 -14.21
CA SER A 252 -36.08 19.78 -13.40
C SER A 252 -37.46 19.20 -13.69
N SER A 253 -37.76 18.85 -14.94
CA SER A 253 -39.03 18.21 -15.29
C SER A 253 -39.11 16.80 -14.70
N TRP A 254 -38.04 16.03 -14.78
CA TRP A 254 -37.95 14.68 -14.21
C TRP A 254 -38.02 14.68 -12.69
N ALA A 255 -37.36 15.63 -12.03
CA ALA A 255 -37.50 15.81 -10.59
C ALA A 255 -38.95 16.09 -10.18
N ASN A 256 -39.65 16.97 -10.92
CA ASN A 256 -41.06 17.30 -10.68
C ASN A 256 -42.02 16.12 -10.91
N THR A 257 -41.65 15.14 -11.75
CA THR A 257 -42.43 13.90 -11.95
C THR A 257 -42.05 12.76 -10.99
N GLY A 258 -41.17 13.04 -10.03
CA GLY A 258 -40.75 12.11 -8.97
C GLY A 258 -39.63 11.15 -9.39
N GLU A 259 -38.88 11.45 -10.45
CA GLU A 259 -37.82 10.56 -10.95
C GLU A 259 -36.65 10.44 -9.97
N CYS A 260 -36.43 11.41 -9.09
CA CYS A 260 -35.39 11.31 -8.06
C CYS A 260 -35.59 10.06 -7.16
N SER A 261 -36.85 9.64 -6.95
CA SER A 261 -37.19 8.44 -6.17
C SER A 261 -37.37 7.21 -7.04
N LYS A 262 -37.89 7.36 -8.27
CA LYS A 262 -38.15 6.23 -9.18
C LYS A 262 -36.89 5.74 -9.91
N ASN A 263 -35.99 6.65 -10.24
CA ASN A 263 -34.77 6.43 -11.03
C ASN A 263 -33.52 7.05 -10.39
N PRO A 264 -33.21 6.73 -9.12
CA PRO A 264 -32.14 7.38 -8.36
C PRO A 264 -30.75 7.20 -8.99
N GLY A 265 -30.48 6.07 -9.65
CA GLY A 265 -29.16 5.81 -10.24
C GLY A 265 -28.73 6.86 -11.28
N TYR A 266 -29.66 7.30 -12.13
CA TYR A 266 -29.39 8.34 -13.12
C TYR A 266 -29.56 9.74 -12.49
N MET A 267 -30.66 9.94 -11.76
CA MET A 267 -31.05 11.25 -11.26
C MET A 267 -30.07 11.82 -10.24
N LEU A 268 -29.53 11.01 -9.33
CA LEU A 268 -28.57 11.47 -8.32
C LEU A 268 -27.16 11.71 -8.87
N ASN A 269 -26.88 11.24 -10.10
CA ASN A 269 -25.59 11.45 -10.77
C ASN A 269 -25.65 12.58 -11.80
N SER A 270 -26.71 12.66 -12.60
CA SER A 270 -26.83 13.63 -13.69
C SER A 270 -27.74 14.82 -13.36
N CYS A 271 -28.63 14.70 -12.36
CA CYS A 271 -29.60 15.73 -12.00
C CYS A 271 -29.45 16.19 -10.54
N LYS A 272 -28.20 16.39 -10.12
CA LYS A 272 -27.81 16.62 -8.72
C LYS A 272 -28.50 17.83 -8.09
N LYS A 273 -28.63 18.91 -8.87
CA LYS A 273 -29.25 20.16 -8.42
C LYS A 273 -30.78 19.99 -8.36
N SER A 274 -31.38 19.40 -9.39
CA SER A 274 -32.83 19.17 -9.44
C SER A 274 -33.31 18.12 -8.41
N CYS A 275 -32.45 17.21 -7.95
CA CYS A 275 -32.77 16.23 -6.91
C CYS A 275 -32.26 16.60 -5.51
N HIS A 276 -31.71 17.80 -5.30
CA HIS A 276 -31.24 18.30 -4.01
C HIS A 276 -30.22 17.38 -3.31
N VAL A 277 -29.37 16.73 -4.10
CA VAL A 277 -28.25 15.89 -3.61
C VAL A 277 -26.89 16.60 -3.71
N CYS A 278 -26.94 17.85 -4.11
CA CYS A 278 -26.05 18.94 -3.74
C CYS A 278 -26.97 20.15 -3.43
#